data_AF-A0A1V4XBR5-F1
#
_entry.id   AF-A0A1V4XBR5-F1
#
_cell.length_a   1.000
_cell.length_b   1.000
_cell.length_c   1.000
_cell.angle_alpha   90.00
_cell.angle_beta   90.00
_cell.angle_gamma   90.00
#
_symmetry.space_group_name_H-M   'P 1'
#
loop_
_entity.id
_entity.type
_entity.pdbx_description
1 polymer ?
#
loop_
_entity_poly.entity_id
_entity_poly.type
_entity_poly.pdbx_seq_one_letter_code
_entity_poly.pdbx_strand_id
1 'polypeptide(L)'
;MKFRGLILLAGMLILAGCATLDKEECIRGDWRELGVKDGVNGEPAARIEEHRKACAEHGIRPDERLYMAGRGEGLKEYCRIDNAFQSGLKGKPYKGVCPGDIDLRFSRYNSAAYAVYKTRKEIESKNSSISSKQSRLESRKTSDKDRVNIRGEIRRLESDLDRLRSDLRDQERRLDDLTAEARDSKRQSKRELERRPAVTPVVPPAATTARGRAAGAKLPDGRASGTLTLDGKSIPLKYAYAMAQPNTFEAAKNDIAVLLTEKPLPEGALRGIGDLREATRNHQGYAYFKINSAGKPIYELIDHPATREGKYGQIQMSGFIHAGFTPKRMGKDRVEGTFATEKPEDFLTYKYEIRADFSAPVLKAKLPEPLPSAKNGKKLPANGGDPGKAYQAHRKAIRDKDLAALRRTAPDPQTKDMSDSDLEKAIDFMNTISPAAPKITRGYVKGKRAVLYVEGVVDGEKQYGTVEMAANGKTWYVVREGWSNTPPKK
;
A
#
# COMPACT_ATOMS: atom_id res chain seq x y z
N MET A 1 12.73 -60.43 -36.36
CA MET A 1 13.19 -59.99 -35.02
C MET A 1 12.41 -58.74 -34.66
N LYS A 2 11.29 -58.87 -33.94
CA LYS A 2 11.10 -58.69 -32.49
C LYS A 2 11.43 -57.26 -31.98
N PHE A 3 10.36 -56.65 -31.47
CA PHE A 3 10.10 -55.30 -30.97
C PHE A 3 11.00 -54.75 -29.85
N ARG A 4 10.90 -53.41 -29.70
CA ARG A 4 10.79 -52.61 -28.45
C ARG A 4 12.07 -52.15 -27.74
N GLY A 5 12.36 -50.86 -27.90
CA GLY A 5 13.08 -50.01 -26.94
C GLY A 5 12.39 -48.65 -26.87
N LEU A 6 11.60 -48.47 -25.82
CA LEU A 6 10.65 -47.38 -25.57
C LEU A 6 11.42 -46.12 -25.08
N ILE A 7 11.50 -45.07 -25.88
CA ILE A 7 11.94 -43.74 -25.44
C ILE A 7 10.77 -43.11 -24.67
N LEU A 8 10.75 -43.32 -23.35
CA LEU A 8 9.90 -42.57 -22.42
C LEU A 8 10.66 -41.30 -22.01
N LEU A 9 10.64 -40.29 -22.89
CA LEU A 9 10.92 -38.91 -22.50
C LEU A 9 9.66 -38.39 -21.78
N ALA A 10 9.54 -38.70 -20.50
CA ALA A 10 8.52 -38.10 -19.64
C ALA A 10 8.87 -36.61 -19.49
N GLY A 11 8.27 -35.79 -20.36
CA GLY A 11 8.26 -34.35 -20.24
C GLY A 11 7.61 -33.95 -18.92
N MET A 12 8.45 -33.69 -17.92
CA MET A 12 8.06 -33.04 -16.68
C MET A 12 7.68 -31.60 -17.04
N LEU A 13 6.40 -31.38 -17.38
CA LEU A 13 5.80 -30.06 -17.42
C LEU A 13 5.82 -29.51 -15.99
N ILE A 14 6.88 -28.77 -15.68
CA ILE A 14 6.91 -27.90 -14.50
C ILE A 14 5.91 -26.80 -14.81
N LEU A 15 4.74 -26.85 -14.16
CA LEU A 15 3.87 -25.69 -14.01
C LEU A 15 4.65 -24.67 -13.19
N ALA A 16 5.47 -23.85 -13.86
CA ALA A 16 5.96 -22.61 -13.31
C ALA A 16 4.73 -21.75 -13.05
N GLY A 17 4.21 -21.81 -11.82
CA GLY A 17 3.31 -20.76 -11.34
C GLY A 17 4.01 -19.44 -11.60
N CYS A 18 3.26 -18.42 -12.05
CA CYS A 18 3.78 -17.06 -12.20
C CYS A 18 4.22 -16.54 -10.83
N ALA A 19 5.42 -16.93 -10.39
CA ALA A 19 6.08 -16.35 -9.25
C ALA A 19 6.25 -14.88 -9.59
N THR A 20 5.66 -14.02 -8.76
CA THR A 20 5.73 -12.57 -8.96
C THR A 20 7.10 -12.01 -8.63
N LEU A 21 7.92 -12.78 -7.92
CA LEU A 21 9.28 -12.49 -7.53
C LEU A 21 10.09 -13.79 -7.54
N ASP A 22 11.35 -13.71 -7.90
CA ASP A 22 12.31 -14.80 -7.69
C ASP A 22 12.97 -14.72 -6.29
N LYS A 23 13.79 -15.72 -5.97
CA LYS A 23 14.50 -15.81 -4.69
C LYS A 23 15.38 -14.58 -4.43
N GLU A 24 16.03 -14.05 -5.46
CA GLU A 24 16.96 -12.93 -5.36
C GLU A 24 16.21 -11.61 -5.11
N GLU A 25 15.06 -11.42 -5.77
CA GLU A 25 14.16 -10.29 -5.54
C GLU A 25 13.53 -10.33 -4.14
N CYS A 26 13.15 -11.51 -3.65
CA CYS A 26 12.71 -11.70 -2.27
C CYS A 26 13.83 -11.35 -1.27
N ILE A 27 15.05 -11.83 -1.51
CA ILE A 27 16.22 -11.57 -0.65
C ILE A 27 16.56 -10.07 -0.65
N ARG A 28 16.57 -9.41 -1.80
CA ARG A 28 16.89 -7.99 -1.92
C ARG A 28 16.02 -7.11 -1.02
N GLY A 29 14.74 -7.47 -0.86
CA GLY A 29 13.89 -6.89 0.17
C GLY A 29 13.59 -5.39 -0.01
N ASP A 30 13.77 -4.85 -1.23
CA ASP A 30 13.47 -3.46 -1.60
C ASP A 30 11.96 -3.24 -1.74
N TRP A 31 11.20 -3.59 -0.70
CA TRP A 31 9.74 -3.60 -0.69
C TRP A 31 9.14 -2.26 -1.10
N ARG A 32 9.77 -1.15 -0.71
CA ARG A 32 9.35 0.18 -1.15
C ARG A 32 9.51 0.38 -2.65
N GLU A 33 10.64 0.01 -3.23
CA GLU A 33 10.87 0.16 -4.67
C GLU A 33 9.96 -0.75 -5.49
N LEU A 34 9.81 -2.00 -5.05
CA LEU A 34 8.84 -2.92 -5.62
C LEU A 34 7.42 -2.35 -5.53
N GLY A 35 7.07 -1.78 -4.38
CA GLY A 35 5.83 -1.03 -4.20
C GLY A 35 5.69 0.10 -5.22
N VAL A 36 6.71 0.94 -5.40
CA VAL A 36 6.70 2.03 -6.40
C VAL A 36 6.44 1.47 -7.80
N LYS A 37 7.18 0.43 -8.20
CA LYS A 37 7.03 -0.23 -9.51
C LYS A 37 5.60 -0.75 -9.70
N ASP A 38 5.05 -1.43 -8.71
CA ASP A 38 3.67 -1.92 -8.74
C ASP A 38 2.64 -0.78 -8.78
N GLY A 39 2.89 0.30 -8.03
CA GLY A 39 2.07 1.50 -8.06
C GLY A 39 2.06 2.17 -9.43
N VAL A 40 3.23 2.32 -10.07
CA VAL A 40 3.37 2.88 -11.43
C VAL A 40 2.66 1.99 -12.46
N ASN A 41 2.62 0.67 -12.22
CA ASN A 41 1.90 -0.28 -13.07
C ASN A 41 0.39 -0.36 -12.79
N GLY A 42 -0.10 0.33 -11.76
CA GLY A 42 -1.50 0.30 -11.35
C GLY A 42 -1.92 -1.04 -10.72
N GLU A 43 -0.99 -1.75 -10.09
CA GLU A 43 -1.29 -3.01 -9.41
C GLU A 43 -2.11 -2.77 -8.13
N PRO A 44 -3.04 -3.68 -7.78
CA PRO A 44 -3.89 -3.54 -6.61
C PRO A 44 -3.09 -3.78 -5.33
N ALA A 45 -3.58 -3.29 -4.19
CA ALA A 45 -2.89 -3.47 -2.90
C ALA A 45 -2.70 -4.96 -2.56
N ALA A 46 -3.66 -5.80 -2.95
CA ALA A 46 -3.63 -7.24 -2.75
C ALA A 46 -2.47 -7.96 -3.46
N ARG A 47 -1.78 -7.31 -4.42
CA ARG A 47 -0.61 -7.85 -5.11
C ARG A 47 0.51 -8.25 -4.13
N ILE A 48 0.58 -7.59 -2.97
CA ILE A 48 1.50 -7.97 -1.90
C ILE A 48 1.32 -9.41 -1.42
N GLU A 49 0.11 -9.97 -1.48
CA GLU A 49 -0.14 -11.35 -1.08
C GLU A 49 0.50 -12.36 -2.04
N GLU A 50 0.63 -11.99 -3.31
CA GLU A 50 1.34 -12.80 -4.30
C GLU A 50 2.84 -12.76 -4.04
N HIS A 51 3.39 -11.60 -3.68
CA HIS A 51 4.78 -11.48 -3.24
C HIS A 51 5.04 -12.25 -1.95
N ARG A 52 4.11 -12.19 -0.99
CA ARG A 52 4.21 -12.95 0.26
C ARG A 52 4.27 -14.44 -0.01
N LYS A 53 3.45 -14.96 -0.92
CA LYS A 53 3.48 -16.38 -1.31
C LYS A 53 4.81 -16.74 -1.97
N ALA A 54 5.26 -15.96 -2.94
CA ALA A 54 6.53 -16.22 -3.64
C ALA A 54 7.72 -16.23 -2.66
N CYS A 55 7.76 -15.29 -1.72
CA CYS A 55 8.87 -15.16 -0.79
C CYS A 55 8.78 -16.09 0.43
N ALA A 56 7.58 -16.58 0.77
CA ALA A 56 7.40 -17.56 1.84
C ALA A 56 8.13 -18.89 1.55
N GLU A 57 8.27 -19.29 0.28
CA GLU A 57 9.07 -20.45 -0.14
C GLU A 57 10.55 -20.32 0.22
N HIS A 58 10.99 -19.09 0.53
CA HIS A 58 12.35 -18.76 0.95
C HIS A 58 12.41 -18.27 2.39
N GLY A 59 11.33 -18.40 3.17
CA GLY A 59 11.26 -17.95 4.56
C GLY A 59 11.24 -16.43 4.74
N ILE A 60 10.99 -15.67 3.68
CA ILE A 60 11.04 -14.21 3.67
C ILE A 60 9.63 -13.62 3.71
N ARG A 61 9.39 -12.72 4.67
CA ARG A 61 8.11 -12.00 4.78
C ARG A 61 8.27 -10.56 4.28
N PRO A 62 7.44 -10.10 3.32
CA PRO A 62 7.47 -8.71 2.85
C PRO A 62 7.23 -7.67 3.95
N ASP A 63 7.97 -6.55 3.93
CA ASP A 63 7.62 -5.36 4.73
C ASP A 63 6.44 -4.64 4.05
N GLU A 64 5.25 -4.97 4.52
CA GLU A 64 4.00 -4.45 3.99
C GLU A 64 3.88 -2.93 4.12
N ARG A 65 4.44 -2.35 5.17
CA ARG A 65 4.36 -0.89 5.35
C ARG A 65 5.22 -0.18 4.30
N LEU A 66 6.43 -0.68 4.05
CA LEU A 66 7.32 -0.13 3.02
C LEU A 66 6.73 -0.32 1.62
N TYR A 67 6.21 -1.51 1.33
CA TYR A 67 5.53 -1.80 0.07
C TYR A 67 4.35 -0.88 -0.17
N MET A 68 3.43 -0.75 0.79
CA MET A 68 2.25 0.10 0.63
C MET A 68 2.61 1.59 0.50
N ALA A 69 3.64 2.05 1.21
CA ALA A 69 4.15 3.41 1.07
C ALA A 69 4.71 3.67 -0.35
N GLY A 70 5.52 2.74 -0.86
CA GLY A 70 6.03 2.78 -2.22
C GLY A 70 4.93 2.73 -3.28
N ARG A 71 3.97 1.83 -3.11
CA ARG A 71 2.80 1.71 -3.98
C ARG A 71 2.00 3.00 -4.04
N GLY A 72 1.75 3.62 -2.90
CA GLY A 72 1.12 4.93 -2.84
C GLY A 72 1.90 6.02 -3.57
N GLU A 73 3.23 5.94 -3.60
CA GLU A 73 4.10 6.85 -4.35
C GLU A 73 4.00 6.62 -5.86
N GLY A 74 4.10 5.37 -6.33
CA GLY A 74 3.96 5.01 -7.75
C GLY A 74 2.57 5.31 -8.32
N LEU A 75 1.52 5.15 -7.51
CA LEU A 75 0.16 5.47 -7.92
C LEU A 75 -0.05 6.95 -8.25
N LYS A 76 0.78 7.87 -7.73
CA LYS A 76 0.72 9.30 -8.12
C LYS A 76 1.03 9.49 -9.60
N GLU A 77 1.86 8.61 -10.17
CA GLU A 77 2.16 8.63 -11.58
C GLU A 77 1.10 7.90 -12.39
N TYR A 78 0.71 6.69 -11.97
CA TYR A 78 -0.32 5.93 -12.66
C TYR A 78 -1.65 6.69 -12.75
N CYS A 79 -2.10 7.29 -11.64
CA CYS A 79 -3.38 7.97 -11.49
C CYS A 79 -3.43 9.38 -12.09
N ARG A 80 -2.72 9.60 -13.19
CA ARG A 80 -2.91 10.77 -14.05
C ARG A 80 -4.01 10.43 -15.05
N ILE A 81 -4.98 11.34 -15.22
CA ILE A 81 -6.13 11.14 -16.12
C ILE A 81 -5.70 10.74 -17.54
N ASP A 82 -4.62 11.34 -18.05
CA ASP A 82 -4.07 11.05 -19.38
C ASP A 82 -3.66 9.56 -19.53
N ASN A 83 -3.25 8.90 -18.43
CA ASN A 83 -2.89 7.48 -18.44
C ASN A 83 -4.10 6.55 -18.57
N ALA A 84 -5.31 6.99 -18.21
CA ALA A 84 -6.52 6.16 -18.30
C ALA A 84 -6.75 5.71 -19.74
N PHE A 85 -6.66 6.66 -20.68
CA PHE A 85 -6.78 6.44 -22.11
C PHE A 85 -5.66 5.54 -22.64
N GLN A 86 -4.40 5.87 -22.33
CA GLN A 86 -3.25 5.12 -22.80
C GLN A 86 -3.23 3.67 -22.29
N SER A 87 -3.56 3.48 -21.02
CA SER A 87 -3.60 2.16 -20.38
C SER A 87 -4.71 1.30 -21.00
N GLY A 88 -5.91 1.85 -21.20
CA GLY A 88 -7.02 1.13 -21.82
C GLY A 88 -6.73 0.74 -23.26
N LEU A 89 -6.15 1.65 -24.06
CA LEU A 89 -5.74 1.39 -25.44
C LEU A 89 -4.61 0.34 -25.55
N LYS A 90 -3.82 0.15 -24.49
CA LYS A 90 -2.83 -0.93 -24.38
C LYS A 90 -3.42 -2.25 -23.88
N GLY A 91 -4.74 -2.32 -23.72
CA GLY A 91 -5.43 -3.53 -23.27
C GLY A 91 -5.34 -3.81 -21.78
N LYS A 92 -5.02 -2.80 -20.97
CA LYS A 92 -4.97 -2.93 -19.52
C LYS A 92 -6.29 -2.41 -18.91
N PRO A 93 -7.20 -3.29 -18.47
CA PRO A 93 -8.40 -2.87 -17.78
C PRO A 93 -8.02 -2.24 -16.44
N TYR A 94 -8.77 -1.22 -16.06
CA TYR A 94 -8.56 -0.52 -14.80
C TYR A 94 -8.92 -1.39 -13.59
N LYS A 95 -8.11 -1.31 -12.54
CA LYS A 95 -8.19 -2.16 -11.35
C LYS A 95 -8.71 -1.43 -10.09
N GLY A 96 -9.26 -0.22 -10.21
CA GLY A 96 -9.82 0.52 -9.07
C GLY A 96 -8.78 0.96 -8.04
N VAL A 97 -7.63 1.47 -8.50
CA VAL A 97 -6.46 1.74 -7.64
C VAL A 97 -6.20 3.21 -7.35
N CYS A 98 -6.92 4.11 -8.01
CA CYS A 98 -6.76 5.55 -7.88
C CYS A 98 -7.62 6.13 -6.76
N PRO A 99 -7.22 7.29 -6.21
CA PRO A 99 -7.97 7.90 -5.12
C PRO A 99 -9.11 8.79 -5.61
N GLY A 100 -10.22 8.83 -4.86
CA GLY A 100 -11.22 9.88 -4.92
C GLY A 100 -11.84 10.11 -6.30
N ASP A 101 -11.93 11.39 -6.71
CA ASP A 101 -12.53 11.83 -7.98
C ASP A 101 -11.70 11.44 -9.23
N ILE A 102 -10.45 11.00 -9.01
CA ILE A 102 -9.63 10.45 -10.09
C ILE A 102 -10.14 9.05 -10.45
N ASP A 103 -10.50 8.20 -9.48
CA ASP A 103 -10.91 6.82 -9.71
C ASP A 103 -12.06 6.69 -10.70
N LEU A 104 -13.15 7.44 -10.46
CA LEU A 104 -14.35 7.41 -11.30
C LEU A 104 -14.06 7.85 -12.74
N ARG A 105 -13.33 8.96 -12.89
CA ARG A 105 -12.96 9.48 -14.22
C ARG A 105 -11.99 8.54 -14.92
N PHE A 106 -11.00 8.02 -14.20
CA PHE A 106 -10.04 7.05 -14.72
C PHE A 106 -10.74 5.79 -15.19
N SER A 107 -11.67 5.25 -14.40
CA SER A 107 -12.48 4.08 -14.74
C SER A 107 -13.31 4.30 -16.01
N ARG A 108 -14.03 5.43 -16.10
CA ARG A 108 -14.84 5.81 -17.28
C ARG A 108 -13.98 5.90 -18.53
N TYR A 109 -12.86 6.62 -18.47
CA TYR A 109 -11.97 6.82 -19.62
C TYR A 109 -11.23 5.55 -20.01
N ASN A 110 -10.74 4.78 -19.04
CA ASN A 110 -10.09 3.51 -19.31
C ASN A 110 -11.06 2.51 -19.93
N SER A 111 -12.31 2.42 -19.45
CA SER A 111 -13.29 1.48 -19.97
C SER A 111 -13.66 1.77 -21.43
N ALA A 112 -13.79 3.05 -21.80
CA ALA A 112 -13.98 3.44 -23.20
C ALA A 112 -12.76 3.07 -24.07
N ALA A 113 -11.55 3.37 -23.59
CA ALA A 113 -10.31 3.03 -24.28
C ALA A 113 -10.09 1.51 -24.41
N TYR A 114 -10.44 0.75 -23.38
CA TYR A 114 -10.33 -0.70 -23.34
C TYR A 114 -11.35 -1.39 -24.25
N ALA A 115 -12.55 -0.83 -24.40
CA ALA A 115 -13.53 -1.31 -25.37
C ALA A 115 -12.97 -1.25 -26.81
N VAL A 116 -12.36 -0.12 -27.18
CA VAL A 116 -11.67 0.05 -28.47
C VAL A 116 -10.58 -1.01 -28.65
N TYR A 117 -9.73 -1.24 -27.64
CA TYR A 117 -8.71 -2.29 -27.70
C TYR A 117 -9.30 -3.68 -27.94
N LYS A 118 -10.33 -4.07 -27.18
CA LYS A 118 -10.97 -5.39 -27.32
C LYS A 118 -11.51 -5.60 -28.73
N THR A 119 -12.26 -4.63 -29.26
CA THR A 119 -12.83 -4.75 -30.61
C THR A 119 -11.75 -4.82 -31.67
N ARG A 120 -10.64 -4.07 -31.53
CA ARG A 120 -9.46 -4.19 -32.41
C ARG A 120 -8.84 -5.59 -32.37
N LYS A 121 -8.64 -6.17 -31.18
CA LYS A 121 -8.12 -7.54 -31.04
C LYS A 121 -9.08 -8.59 -31.62
N GLU A 122 -10.39 -8.38 -31.51
CA GLU A 122 -11.38 -9.30 -32.07
C GLU A 122 -11.38 -9.25 -33.61
N ILE A 123 -11.30 -8.05 -34.19
CA ILE A 123 -11.12 -7.87 -35.64
C ILE A 123 -9.85 -8.58 -36.13
N GLU A 124 -8.73 -8.40 -35.44
CA GLU A 124 -7.45 -9.08 -35.74
C GLU A 124 -7.62 -10.61 -35.72
N SER A 125 -8.22 -11.15 -34.67
CA SER A 125 -8.46 -12.60 -34.51
C SER A 125 -9.36 -13.18 -35.61
N LYS A 126 -10.44 -12.49 -35.96
CA LYS A 126 -11.34 -12.91 -37.05
C LYS A 126 -10.64 -12.85 -38.42
N ASN A 127 -9.84 -11.82 -38.68
CA ASN A 127 -9.02 -11.75 -39.90
C ASN A 127 -8.03 -12.91 -40.01
N SER A 128 -7.31 -13.25 -38.93
CA SER A 128 -6.42 -14.43 -38.91
C SER A 128 -7.19 -15.74 -39.13
N SER A 129 -8.41 -15.84 -38.58
CA SER A 129 -9.29 -17.00 -38.79
C SER A 129 -9.74 -17.12 -40.24
N ILE A 130 -10.08 -16.01 -40.89
CA ILE A 130 -10.42 -15.98 -42.32
C ILE A 130 -9.20 -16.40 -43.14
N SER A 131 -8.02 -15.82 -42.88
CA SER A 131 -6.80 -16.13 -43.61
C SER A 131 -6.42 -17.62 -43.52
N SER A 132 -6.44 -18.21 -42.31
CA SER A 132 -6.16 -19.64 -42.15
C SER A 132 -7.16 -20.54 -42.87
N LYS A 133 -8.44 -20.14 -42.91
CA LYS A 133 -9.50 -20.84 -43.65
C LYS A 133 -9.34 -20.70 -45.16
N GLN A 134 -8.92 -19.53 -45.65
CA GLN A 134 -8.58 -19.31 -47.06
C GLN A 134 -7.42 -20.23 -47.49
N SER A 135 -6.34 -20.31 -46.70
CA SER A 135 -5.23 -21.24 -46.99
C SER A 135 -5.69 -22.71 -46.98
N ARG A 136 -6.64 -23.08 -46.11
CA ARG A 136 -7.22 -24.43 -46.11
C ARG A 136 -8.08 -24.71 -47.35
N LEU A 137 -8.78 -23.71 -47.90
CA LEU A 137 -9.53 -23.86 -49.16
C LEU A 137 -8.60 -24.16 -50.35
N GLU A 138 -7.42 -23.55 -50.37
CA GLU A 138 -6.41 -23.71 -51.43
C GLU A 138 -5.68 -25.07 -51.35
N SER A 139 -5.72 -25.74 -50.21
CA SER A 139 -5.06 -27.03 -50.03
C SER A 139 -5.71 -28.13 -50.86
N ARG A 140 -4.86 -28.88 -51.58
CA ARG A 140 -5.27 -30.09 -52.34
C ARG A 140 -5.86 -31.20 -51.46
N LYS A 141 -5.55 -31.20 -50.16
CA LYS A 141 -6.02 -32.21 -49.20
C LYS A 141 -7.44 -31.95 -48.68
N THR A 142 -8.03 -30.82 -49.00
CA THR A 142 -9.37 -30.43 -48.51
C THR A 142 -10.45 -31.07 -49.39
N SER A 143 -11.43 -31.74 -48.79
CA SER A 143 -12.54 -32.36 -49.50
C SER A 143 -13.57 -31.32 -50.00
N ASP A 144 -14.39 -31.66 -51.00
CA ASP A 144 -15.42 -30.73 -51.51
C ASP A 144 -16.47 -30.39 -50.46
N LYS A 145 -16.84 -31.35 -49.61
CA LYS A 145 -17.71 -31.13 -48.46
C LYS A 145 -17.11 -30.11 -47.49
N ASP A 146 -15.82 -30.24 -47.18
CA ASP A 146 -15.12 -29.27 -46.33
C ASP A 146 -15.02 -27.90 -46.98
N ARG A 147 -14.82 -27.82 -48.30
CA ARG A 147 -14.79 -26.54 -49.03
C ARG A 147 -16.11 -25.77 -48.89
N VAL A 148 -17.25 -26.45 -48.98
CA VAL A 148 -18.57 -25.82 -48.79
C VAL A 148 -18.73 -25.30 -47.37
N ASN A 149 -18.36 -26.12 -46.36
CA ASN A 149 -18.43 -25.73 -44.95
C ASN A 149 -17.53 -24.51 -44.65
N ILE A 150 -16.27 -24.55 -45.10
CA ILE A 150 -15.31 -23.46 -44.88
C ILE A 150 -15.78 -22.16 -45.53
N ARG A 151 -16.33 -22.19 -46.75
CA ARG A 151 -16.92 -20.99 -47.38
C ARG A 151 -18.08 -20.43 -46.56
N GLY A 152 -18.92 -21.29 -45.99
CA GLY A 152 -19.98 -20.87 -45.07
C GLY A 152 -19.46 -20.18 -43.82
N GLU A 153 -18.39 -20.71 -43.23
CA GLU A 153 -17.73 -20.11 -42.06
C GLU A 153 -17.08 -18.75 -42.38
N ILE A 154 -16.40 -18.63 -43.53
CA ILE A 154 -15.81 -17.36 -43.97
C ILE A 154 -16.88 -16.28 -44.09
N ARG A 155 -18.01 -16.55 -44.77
CA ARG A 155 -19.11 -15.58 -44.90
C ARG A 155 -19.66 -15.11 -43.55
N ARG A 156 -19.75 -16.00 -42.57
CA ARG A 156 -20.17 -15.65 -41.20
C ARG A 156 -19.15 -14.73 -40.52
N LEU A 157 -17.86 -15.06 -40.62
CA LEU A 157 -16.77 -14.25 -40.06
C LEU A 157 -16.69 -12.87 -40.72
N GLU A 158 -16.93 -12.77 -42.03
CA GLU A 158 -16.99 -11.49 -42.76
C GLU A 158 -18.16 -10.63 -42.28
N SER A 159 -19.35 -11.22 -42.12
CA SER A 159 -20.51 -10.49 -41.57
C SER A 159 -20.25 -9.99 -40.14
N ASP A 160 -19.58 -10.77 -39.30
CA ASP A 160 -19.17 -10.34 -37.96
C ASP A 160 -18.15 -9.19 -38.02
N LEU A 161 -17.19 -9.24 -38.95
CA LEU A 161 -16.19 -8.17 -39.13
C LEU A 161 -16.85 -6.83 -39.47
N ASP A 162 -17.87 -6.83 -40.32
CA ASP A 162 -18.57 -5.59 -40.69
C ASP A 162 -19.30 -4.97 -39.49
N ARG A 163 -19.91 -5.80 -38.64
CA ARG A 163 -20.51 -5.35 -37.36
C ARG A 163 -19.45 -4.77 -36.43
N LEU A 164 -18.37 -5.50 -36.18
CA LEU A 164 -17.29 -5.05 -35.31
C LEU A 164 -16.61 -3.76 -35.80
N ARG A 165 -16.46 -3.59 -37.11
CA ARG A 165 -15.92 -2.35 -37.69
C ARG A 165 -16.86 -1.17 -37.45
N SER A 166 -18.18 -1.39 -37.48
CA SER A 166 -19.14 -0.35 -37.12
C SER A 166 -19.06 0.01 -35.64
N ASP A 167 -19.05 -0.99 -34.77
CA ASP A 167 -18.91 -0.80 -33.32
C ASP A 167 -17.61 -0.07 -32.97
N LEU A 168 -16.50 -0.44 -33.62
CA LEU A 168 -15.20 0.21 -33.41
C LEU A 168 -15.27 1.71 -33.73
N ARG A 169 -15.88 2.09 -34.86
CA ARG A 169 -16.04 3.51 -35.23
C ARG A 169 -16.84 4.28 -34.18
N ASP A 170 -17.86 3.67 -33.62
CA ASP A 170 -18.72 4.32 -32.61
C ASP A 170 -17.99 4.46 -31.26
N GLN A 171 -17.22 3.43 -30.87
CA GLN A 171 -16.36 3.46 -29.70
C GLN A 171 -15.23 4.49 -29.83
N GLU A 172 -14.62 4.62 -31.01
CA GLU A 172 -13.57 5.61 -31.29
C GLU A 172 -14.10 7.04 -31.20
N ARG A 173 -15.28 7.33 -31.79
CA ARG A 173 -15.91 8.66 -31.64
C ARG A 173 -16.19 8.99 -30.18
N ARG A 174 -16.75 8.04 -29.42
CA ARG A 174 -16.97 8.22 -27.98
C ARG A 174 -15.66 8.46 -27.23
N LEU A 175 -14.57 7.78 -27.59
CA LEU A 175 -13.27 7.96 -26.96
C LEU A 175 -12.69 9.34 -27.24
N ASP A 176 -12.86 9.85 -28.46
CA ASP A 176 -12.42 11.19 -28.85
C ASP A 176 -13.20 12.27 -28.08
N ASP A 177 -14.52 12.12 -27.95
CA ASP A 177 -15.37 13.02 -27.16
C ASP A 177 -14.92 13.08 -25.69
N LEU A 178 -14.67 11.91 -25.08
CA LEU A 178 -14.17 11.81 -23.71
C LEU A 178 -12.78 12.44 -23.55
N THR A 179 -11.93 12.29 -24.56
CA THR A 179 -10.59 12.88 -24.56
C THR A 179 -10.65 14.40 -24.66
N ALA A 180 -11.57 14.93 -25.46
CA ALA A 180 -11.85 16.37 -25.55
C ALA A 180 -12.39 16.92 -24.21
N GLU A 181 -13.38 16.25 -23.62
CA GLU A 181 -13.95 16.58 -22.31
C GLU A 181 -12.88 16.65 -21.22
N ALA A 182 -11.97 15.68 -21.18
CA ALA A 182 -10.86 15.64 -20.21
C ALA A 182 -9.88 16.81 -20.39
N ARG A 183 -9.58 17.18 -21.65
CA ARG A 183 -8.71 18.32 -21.98
C ARG A 183 -9.34 19.64 -21.57
N ASP A 184 -10.64 19.81 -21.83
CA ASP A 184 -11.36 21.03 -21.49
C ASP A 184 -11.52 21.19 -19.98
N SER A 185 -11.82 20.10 -19.27
CA SER A 185 -11.83 20.09 -17.79
C SER A 185 -10.49 20.54 -17.22
N LYS A 186 -9.37 20.02 -17.75
CA LYS A 186 -8.00 20.42 -17.34
C LYS A 186 -7.72 21.90 -17.60
N ARG A 187 -8.22 22.44 -18.72
CA ARG A 187 -8.11 23.87 -19.06
C ARG A 187 -8.93 24.74 -18.11
N GLN A 188 -10.15 24.34 -17.78
CA GLN A 188 -11.03 25.06 -16.85
C GLN A 188 -10.43 25.11 -15.45
N SER A 189 -9.98 23.97 -14.91
CA SER A 189 -9.33 23.92 -13.58
C SER A 189 -8.07 24.79 -13.52
N LYS A 190 -7.28 24.86 -14.60
CA LYS A 190 -6.11 25.75 -14.68
C LYS A 190 -6.53 27.23 -14.60
N ARG A 191 -7.55 27.63 -15.37
CA ARG A 191 -8.08 29.00 -15.35
C ARG A 191 -8.69 29.39 -14.01
N GLU A 192 -9.36 28.46 -13.33
CA GLU A 192 -9.93 28.69 -12.01
C GLU A 192 -8.83 28.88 -10.95
N LEU A 193 -7.77 28.06 -11.01
CA LEU A 193 -6.60 28.21 -10.14
C LEU A 193 -5.91 29.57 -10.32
N GLU A 194 -5.78 30.04 -11.57
CA GLU A 194 -5.21 31.34 -11.92
C GLU A 194 -6.09 32.52 -11.48
N ARG A 195 -7.40 32.32 -11.32
CA ARG A 195 -8.36 33.34 -10.88
C ARG A 195 -8.58 33.40 -9.37
N ARG A 196 -7.97 32.51 -8.59
CA ARG A 196 -8.13 32.50 -7.13
C ARG A 196 -7.44 33.72 -6.50
N PRO A 197 -8.16 34.56 -5.73
CA PRO A 197 -7.53 35.65 -5.00
C PRO A 197 -6.56 35.10 -3.94
N ALA A 198 -5.47 35.84 -3.70
CA ALA A 198 -4.46 35.49 -2.71
C ALA A 198 -5.11 35.39 -1.31
N VAL A 199 -5.00 34.22 -0.69
CA VAL A 199 -5.46 34.00 0.69
C VAL A 199 -4.48 34.71 1.62
N THR A 200 -4.96 35.71 2.36
CA THR A 200 -4.19 36.36 3.43
C THR A 200 -3.89 35.37 4.56
N PRO A 201 -2.64 35.28 5.05
CA PRO A 201 -2.28 34.35 6.11
C PRO A 201 -2.92 34.76 7.44
N VAL A 202 -3.70 33.86 8.05
CA VAL A 202 -4.20 34.02 9.42
C VAL A 202 -3.08 33.65 10.39
N VAL A 203 -2.64 34.63 11.18
CA VAL A 203 -1.64 34.47 12.25
C VAL A 203 -2.25 33.72 13.44
N PRO A 204 -1.66 32.62 13.94
CA PRO A 204 -2.14 31.95 15.15
C PRO A 204 -1.72 32.70 16.43
N PRO A 205 -2.56 32.77 17.49
CA PRO A 205 -2.14 33.32 18.77
C PRO A 205 -1.18 32.39 19.52
N ALA A 206 -0.34 33.00 20.35
CA ALA A 206 0.74 32.37 21.10
C ALA A 206 0.25 31.30 22.09
N ALA A 207 0.97 30.17 22.15
CA ALA A 207 0.71 29.06 23.05
C ALA A 207 1.35 29.31 24.43
N THR A 208 0.55 29.34 25.48
CA THR A 208 1.01 29.28 26.88
C THR A 208 1.31 27.83 27.27
N THR A 209 2.48 27.58 27.86
CA THR A 209 2.88 26.26 28.34
C THR A 209 2.31 25.97 29.73
N ALA A 210 1.59 24.86 29.88
CA ALA A 210 1.32 24.25 31.18
C ALA A 210 2.01 22.87 31.25
N ARG A 211 2.87 22.68 32.25
CA ARG A 211 3.40 21.38 32.67
C ARG A 211 2.49 20.81 33.76
N GLY A 212 2.02 19.58 33.57
CA GLY A 212 1.30 18.81 34.58
C GLY A 212 1.75 17.35 34.56
N ARG A 213 2.03 16.80 35.75
CA ARG A 213 2.43 15.41 36.02
C ARG A 213 1.37 14.41 35.53
N ALA A 214 1.81 13.32 34.89
CA ALA A 214 0.95 12.24 34.42
C ALA A 214 0.69 11.20 35.54
N ALA A 215 -0.42 11.36 36.24
CA ALA A 215 -1.15 10.23 36.83
C ALA A 215 -2.02 9.58 35.73
N GLY A 216 -2.40 8.31 35.90
CA GLY A 216 -3.10 7.49 34.89
C GLY A 216 -4.17 8.27 34.12
N ALA A 217 -3.88 8.59 32.86
CA ALA A 217 -4.74 9.45 32.06
C ALA A 217 -6.04 8.71 31.72
N LYS A 218 -7.15 9.19 32.30
CA LYS A 218 -8.53 8.82 31.95
C LYS A 218 -8.73 8.97 30.43
N LEU A 219 -9.45 8.04 29.82
CA LEU A 219 -9.77 8.10 28.39
C LEU A 219 -10.50 9.41 28.05
N PRO A 220 -10.26 9.97 26.85
CA PRO A 220 -10.94 11.19 26.42
C PRO A 220 -12.45 10.97 26.34
N ASP A 221 -13.22 11.99 26.70
CA ASP A 221 -14.68 11.92 26.74
C ASP A 221 -15.31 12.07 25.35
N GLY A 222 -15.15 11.03 24.54
CA GLY A 222 -15.82 10.88 23.25
C GLY A 222 -16.93 9.84 23.31
N ARG A 223 -18.00 10.09 22.56
CA ARG A 223 -19.19 9.22 22.49
C ARG A 223 -19.63 9.05 21.06
N ALA A 224 -20.17 7.87 20.79
CA ALA A 224 -20.86 7.53 19.56
C ALA A 224 -22.27 7.04 19.89
N SER A 225 -23.18 7.19 18.95
CA SER A 225 -24.53 6.61 19.00
C SER A 225 -24.89 6.13 17.61
N GLY A 226 -25.13 4.82 17.49
CA GLY A 226 -25.47 4.21 16.22
C GLY A 226 -25.07 2.74 16.16
N THR A 227 -25.14 2.17 14.96
CA THR A 227 -24.88 0.75 14.72
C THR A 227 -24.00 0.54 13.52
N LEU A 228 -23.27 -0.57 13.56
CA LEU A 228 -22.54 -1.15 12.44
C LEU A 228 -23.13 -2.55 12.21
N THR A 229 -23.57 -2.82 10.99
CA THR A 229 -24.28 -4.05 10.62
C THR A 229 -23.55 -4.75 9.48
N LEU A 230 -23.29 -6.04 9.65
CA LEU A 230 -22.88 -6.94 8.58
C LEU A 230 -23.80 -8.16 8.54
N ASP A 231 -24.36 -8.47 7.37
CA ASP A 231 -25.24 -9.62 7.14
C ASP A 231 -26.39 -9.71 8.15
N GLY A 232 -26.99 -8.57 8.47
CA GLY A 232 -28.07 -8.45 9.46
C GLY A 232 -27.63 -8.55 10.93
N LYS A 233 -26.37 -8.90 11.22
CA LYS A 233 -25.82 -8.88 12.58
C LYS A 233 -25.28 -7.49 12.89
N SER A 234 -25.85 -6.85 13.92
CA SER A 234 -25.50 -5.48 14.32
C SER A 234 -24.67 -5.45 15.60
N ILE A 235 -23.69 -4.54 15.66
CA ILE A 235 -23.05 -4.11 16.91
C ILE A 235 -23.35 -2.63 17.20
N PRO A 236 -23.57 -2.24 18.46
CA PRO A 236 -23.76 -0.83 18.82
C PRO A 236 -22.40 -0.12 18.88
N LEU A 237 -22.31 1.09 18.33
CA LEU A 237 -21.14 1.95 18.46
C LEU A 237 -21.41 3.01 19.53
N LYS A 238 -20.64 2.98 20.62
CA LYS A 238 -20.90 3.75 21.86
C LYS A 238 -19.80 4.74 22.22
N TYR A 239 -18.57 4.45 21.83
CA TYR A 239 -17.40 5.27 22.17
C TYR A 239 -16.77 5.82 20.90
N ALA A 240 -16.22 7.03 20.99
CA ALA A 240 -15.56 7.68 19.88
C ALA A 240 -14.19 8.23 20.30
N TYR A 241 -13.20 8.06 19.46
CA TYR A 241 -11.85 8.58 19.64
C TYR A 241 -11.42 9.24 18.35
N ALA A 242 -10.79 10.41 18.43
CA ALA A 242 -10.27 11.08 17.25
C ALA A 242 -8.80 11.46 17.44
N MET A 243 -8.04 11.48 16.34
CA MET A 243 -6.63 11.84 16.34
C MET A 243 -6.25 12.60 15.09
N ALA A 244 -5.57 13.73 15.27
CA ALA A 244 -4.86 14.39 14.19
C ALA A 244 -3.55 13.64 13.91
N GLN A 245 -3.44 13.11 12.70
CA GLN A 245 -2.29 12.33 12.23
C GLN A 245 -1.65 13.01 11.03
N PRO A 246 -0.33 12.87 10.79
CA PRO A 246 0.30 13.40 9.60
C PRO A 246 -0.38 12.89 8.34
N ASN A 247 -0.64 13.81 7.42
CA ASN A 247 -1.14 13.45 6.10
C ASN A 247 -0.04 12.67 5.36
N THR A 248 -0.46 11.59 4.69
CA THR A 248 0.44 10.64 4.03
C THR A 248 1.16 11.25 2.81
N PHE A 249 0.60 12.30 2.21
CA PHE A 249 1.07 12.89 0.96
C PHE A 249 1.61 14.32 1.11
N GLU A 250 1.11 15.05 2.11
CA GLU A 250 1.45 16.45 2.38
C GLU A 250 1.96 16.59 3.82
N ALA A 251 3.28 16.56 4.02
CA ALA A 251 3.89 16.56 5.35
C ALA A 251 3.53 17.77 6.24
N ALA A 252 3.01 18.86 5.64
CA ALA A 252 2.55 20.05 6.36
C ALA A 252 1.08 19.98 6.82
N LYS A 253 0.32 18.97 6.38
CA LYS A 253 -1.10 18.78 6.72
C LYS A 253 -1.28 17.60 7.64
N ASN A 254 -2.41 17.61 8.34
CA ASN A 254 -2.88 16.47 9.11
C ASN A 254 -4.22 16.00 8.55
N ASP A 255 -4.42 14.70 8.63
CA ASP A 255 -5.72 14.05 8.48
C ASP A 255 -6.31 13.79 9.88
N ILE A 256 -7.62 13.60 9.95
CA ILE A 256 -8.32 13.22 11.19
C ILE A 256 -8.68 11.74 11.11
N ALA A 257 -8.08 10.93 11.96
CA ALA A 257 -8.56 9.59 12.23
C ALA A 257 -9.70 9.62 13.24
N VAL A 258 -10.74 8.82 13.01
CA VAL A 258 -11.87 8.61 13.93
C VAL A 258 -12.03 7.12 14.13
N LEU A 259 -12.15 6.69 15.38
CA LEU A 259 -12.40 5.31 15.77
C LEU A 259 -13.68 5.27 16.60
N LEU A 260 -14.67 4.52 16.12
CA LEU A 260 -15.93 4.25 16.81
C LEU A 260 -15.90 2.81 17.31
N THR A 261 -16.21 2.58 18.58
CA THR A 261 -16.09 1.24 19.17
C THR A 261 -17.34 0.84 19.97
N GLU A 262 -17.57 -0.47 20.05
CA GLU A 262 -18.64 -1.06 20.86
C GLU A 262 -18.32 -0.98 22.36
N LYS A 263 -17.07 -1.31 22.72
CA LYS A 263 -16.55 -1.31 24.08
C LYS A 263 -15.52 -0.20 24.25
N PRO A 264 -15.28 0.33 25.46
CA PRO A 264 -14.24 1.33 25.65
C PRO A 264 -12.87 0.71 25.34
N LEU A 265 -11.94 1.53 24.82
CA LEU A 265 -10.56 1.09 24.67
C LEU A 265 -9.96 0.76 26.05
N PRO A 266 -8.98 -0.16 26.15
CA PRO A 266 -8.26 -0.39 27.39
C PRO A 266 -7.60 0.88 27.91
N GLU A 267 -7.49 1.04 29.23
CA GLU A 267 -6.76 2.16 29.81
C GLU A 267 -5.32 2.19 29.28
N GLY A 268 -4.86 3.38 28.87
CA GLY A 268 -3.52 3.56 28.31
C GLY A 268 -3.35 3.14 26.84
N ALA A 269 -4.37 2.59 26.16
CA ALA A 269 -4.28 2.21 24.74
C ALA A 269 -3.91 3.39 23.81
N LEU A 270 -4.21 4.62 24.23
CA LEU A 270 -3.92 5.84 23.48
C LEU A 270 -2.59 6.50 23.90
N ARG A 271 -1.85 5.90 24.85
CA ARG A 271 -0.66 6.52 25.43
C ARG A 271 0.51 6.42 24.45
N GLY A 272 0.85 7.56 23.86
CA GLY A 272 2.08 7.73 23.11
C GLY A 272 2.10 7.10 21.72
N ILE A 273 0.93 6.74 21.20
CA ILE A 273 0.75 6.25 19.84
C ILE A 273 0.84 7.40 18.82
N GLY A 274 1.41 7.09 17.66
CA GLY A 274 1.45 8.00 16.51
C GLY A 274 0.31 7.74 15.52
N ASP A 275 -0.25 6.52 15.56
CA ASP A 275 -1.38 6.10 14.76
C ASP A 275 -2.53 5.55 15.63
N LEU A 276 -3.76 6.05 15.46
CA LEU A 276 -4.94 5.62 16.22
C LEU A 276 -5.29 4.14 15.97
N ARG A 277 -4.90 3.57 14.83
CA ARG A 277 -5.04 2.13 14.55
C ARG A 277 -4.21 1.27 15.49
N GLU A 278 -3.13 1.79 16.09
CA GLU A 278 -2.36 1.04 17.08
C GLU A 278 -3.19 0.68 18.32
N ALA A 279 -4.21 1.48 18.63
CA ALA A 279 -5.13 1.22 19.73
C ALA A 279 -6.08 0.04 19.46
N THR A 280 -6.19 -0.44 18.21
CA THR A 280 -7.11 -1.52 17.83
C THR A 280 -6.50 -2.92 17.87
N ARG A 281 -5.19 -3.07 18.08
CA ARG A 281 -4.47 -4.36 17.95
C ARG A 281 -5.08 -5.52 18.73
N ASN A 282 -5.65 -5.24 19.91
CA ASN A 282 -6.32 -6.24 20.76
C ASN A 282 -7.75 -5.79 21.10
N HIS A 283 -8.38 -5.03 20.22
CA HIS A 283 -9.73 -4.52 20.39
C HIS A 283 -10.64 -5.06 19.30
N GLN A 284 -11.91 -5.21 19.63
CA GLN A 284 -12.90 -5.91 18.82
C GLN A 284 -14.18 -5.09 18.72
N GLY A 285 -14.86 -5.16 17.57
CA GLY A 285 -16.13 -4.47 17.36
C GLY A 285 -15.93 -2.96 17.19
N TYR A 286 -15.39 -2.57 16.03
CA TYR A 286 -15.08 -1.16 15.76
C TYR A 286 -15.20 -0.80 14.28
N ALA A 287 -15.39 0.51 14.05
CA ALA A 287 -15.28 1.16 12.76
C ALA A 287 -14.24 2.28 12.85
N TYR A 288 -13.22 2.22 12.01
CA TYR A 288 -12.17 3.21 11.89
C TYR A 288 -12.30 3.95 10.57
N PHE A 289 -12.15 5.26 10.62
CA PHE A 289 -12.20 6.14 9.47
C PHE A 289 -11.00 7.08 9.48
N LYS A 290 -10.49 7.43 8.29
CA LYS A 290 -9.57 8.54 8.10
C LYS A 290 -10.23 9.59 7.22
N ILE A 291 -10.30 10.82 7.69
CA ILE A 291 -10.87 11.98 7.00
C ILE A 291 -9.72 12.89 6.60
N ASN A 292 -9.67 13.28 5.33
CA ASN A 292 -8.64 14.19 4.84
C ASN A 292 -8.91 15.65 5.25
N SER A 293 -7.95 16.54 4.98
CA SER A 293 -8.10 17.99 5.25
C SER A 293 -9.28 18.68 4.56
N ALA A 294 -9.88 18.06 3.53
CA ALA A 294 -11.08 18.56 2.85
C ALA A 294 -12.39 18.00 3.45
N GLY A 295 -12.32 17.27 4.58
CA GLY A 295 -13.49 16.69 5.22
C GLY A 295 -14.03 15.44 4.52
N LYS A 296 -13.29 14.84 3.58
CA LYS A 296 -13.71 13.61 2.91
C LYS A 296 -13.11 12.37 3.57
N PRO A 297 -13.90 11.31 3.83
CA PRO A 297 -13.35 10.03 4.26
C PRO A 297 -12.52 9.43 3.11
N ILE A 298 -11.32 8.94 3.44
CA ILE A 298 -10.34 8.42 2.48
C ILE A 298 -9.85 7.02 2.85
N TYR A 299 -10.18 6.55 4.05
CA TYR A 299 -9.87 5.20 4.49
C TYR A 299 -10.91 4.75 5.51
N GLU A 300 -11.25 3.48 5.46
CA GLU A 300 -12.17 2.81 6.37
C GLU A 300 -11.65 1.42 6.70
N LEU A 301 -11.78 1.03 7.96
CA LEU A 301 -11.41 -0.28 8.47
C LEU A 301 -12.45 -0.73 9.48
N ILE A 302 -13.04 -1.90 9.25
CA ILE A 302 -14.15 -2.45 10.01
C ILE A 302 -13.73 -3.78 10.62
N ASP A 303 -13.90 -3.88 11.93
CA ASP A 303 -13.82 -5.13 12.68
C ASP A 303 -15.19 -5.47 13.24
N HIS A 304 -15.71 -6.62 12.85
CA HIS A 304 -17.04 -7.07 13.22
C HIS A 304 -17.01 -8.58 13.45
N PRO A 305 -17.82 -9.13 14.37
CA PRO A 305 -17.84 -10.58 14.59
C PRO A 305 -18.02 -11.41 13.32
N ALA A 306 -18.84 -10.93 12.36
CA ALA A 306 -19.06 -11.61 11.08
C ALA A 306 -17.81 -11.70 10.18
N THR A 307 -16.85 -10.77 10.31
CA THR A 307 -15.63 -10.83 9.48
C THR A 307 -14.61 -11.86 9.96
N ARG A 308 -14.77 -12.37 11.18
CA ARG A 308 -13.82 -13.30 11.83
C ARG A 308 -14.01 -14.75 11.39
N GLU A 309 -15.24 -15.10 11.04
CA GLU A 309 -15.56 -16.40 10.43
C GLU A 309 -15.37 -16.36 8.90
N GLY A 310 -15.22 -15.16 8.33
CA GLY A 310 -15.02 -14.94 6.90
C GLY A 310 -13.55 -14.89 6.47
N LYS A 311 -13.33 -14.97 5.16
CA LYS A 311 -12.01 -15.13 4.51
C LYS A 311 -11.00 -14.00 4.77
N TYR A 312 -11.45 -12.83 5.21
CA TYR A 312 -10.65 -11.59 5.22
C TYR A 312 -10.29 -11.09 6.62
N GLY A 313 -10.89 -11.62 7.70
CA GLY A 313 -10.65 -11.23 9.09
C GLY A 313 -11.20 -9.84 9.46
N GLN A 314 -10.98 -8.84 8.62
CA GLN A 314 -11.48 -7.46 8.70
C GLN A 314 -11.87 -6.96 7.31
N ILE A 315 -12.72 -5.94 7.24
CA ILE A 315 -13.02 -5.21 6.01
C ILE A 315 -12.16 -3.96 5.97
N GLN A 316 -11.36 -3.80 4.91
CA GLN A 316 -10.51 -2.62 4.72
C GLN A 316 -10.79 -1.97 3.37
N MET A 317 -10.95 -0.65 3.38
CA MET A 317 -11.27 0.15 2.20
C MET A 317 -10.40 1.42 2.18
N SER A 318 -9.93 1.79 0.99
CA SER A 318 -9.09 2.98 0.79
C SER A 318 -9.47 3.68 -0.50
N GLY A 319 -9.64 5.00 -0.45
CA GLY A 319 -9.98 5.83 -1.63
C GLY A 319 -11.47 5.81 -2.01
N PHE A 320 -12.11 4.65 -1.96
CA PHE A 320 -13.57 4.49 -2.09
C PHE A 320 -14.12 4.02 -0.74
N ILE A 321 -14.92 4.87 -0.10
CA ILE A 321 -15.47 4.65 1.24
C ILE A 321 -16.98 4.60 1.10
N HIS A 322 -17.60 3.55 1.64
CA HIS A 322 -19.04 3.32 1.53
C HIS A 322 -19.81 4.17 2.54
N ALA A 323 -19.23 4.41 3.73
CA ALA A 323 -19.80 5.37 4.66
C ALA A 323 -19.47 6.81 4.25
N GLY A 324 -20.50 7.56 3.87
CA GLY A 324 -20.42 9.01 3.76
C GLY A 324 -20.16 9.65 5.12
N PHE A 325 -19.49 10.80 5.14
CA PHE A 325 -19.27 11.58 6.36
C PHE A 325 -19.97 12.93 6.24
N THR A 326 -20.87 13.21 7.18
CA THR A 326 -21.54 14.51 7.31
C THR A 326 -20.96 15.25 8.53
N PRO A 327 -20.09 16.25 8.35
CA PRO A 327 -19.49 16.97 9.46
C PRO A 327 -20.52 17.88 10.16
N LYS A 328 -20.57 17.82 11.49
CA LYS A 328 -21.22 18.84 12.35
C LYS A 328 -20.19 19.85 12.86
N ARG A 329 -18.96 19.38 13.15
CA ARG A 329 -17.83 20.22 13.59
C ARG A 329 -16.50 19.59 13.16
N MET A 330 -15.60 20.40 12.59
CA MET A 330 -14.22 20.01 12.23
C MET A 330 -13.22 20.96 12.90
N GLY A 331 -12.97 20.77 14.19
CA GLY A 331 -12.04 21.56 14.99
C GLY A 331 -10.70 20.86 15.24
N LYS A 332 -9.69 21.63 15.66
CA LYS A 332 -8.39 21.09 16.12
C LYS A 332 -8.48 20.40 17.48
N ASP A 333 -9.51 20.73 18.26
CA ASP A 333 -9.77 20.26 19.63
C ASP A 333 -10.86 19.19 19.68
N ARG A 334 -11.83 19.24 18.76
CA ARG A 334 -12.98 18.33 18.71
C ARG A 334 -13.49 18.16 17.28
N VAL A 335 -13.91 16.95 16.97
CA VAL A 335 -14.59 16.59 15.72
C VAL A 335 -15.94 15.95 16.03
N GLU A 336 -16.95 16.31 15.25
CA GLU A 336 -18.33 15.86 15.42
C GLU A 336 -18.95 15.64 14.05
N GLY A 337 -19.75 14.60 13.91
CA GLY A 337 -20.45 14.33 12.66
C GLY A 337 -21.13 12.98 12.66
N THR A 338 -21.52 12.57 11.47
CA THR A 338 -22.23 11.30 11.25
C THR A 338 -21.51 10.54 10.15
N PHE A 339 -21.18 9.27 10.41
CA PHE A 339 -20.84 8.32 9.37
C PHE A 339 -22.09 7.52 9.01
N ALA A 340 -22.44 7.46 7.74
CA ALA A 340 -23.59 6.69 7.29
C ALA A 340 -23.41 6.15 5.87
N THR A 341 -23.79 4.89 5.64
CA THR A 341 -24.10 4.42 4.28
C THR A 341 -25.42 5.01 3.81
N GLU A 342 -25.61 5.16 2.51
CA GLU A 342 -26.90 5.64 1.97
C GLU A 342 -28.02 4.60 2.16
N LYS A 343 -27.66 3.32 2.07
CA LYS A 343 -28.52 2.15 2.24
C LYS A 343 -27.65 0.93 2.60
N PRO A 344 -28.24 -0.23 2.93
CA PRO A 344 -27.50 -1.47 2.98
C PRO A 344 -26.86 -1.79 1.61
N GLU A 345 -25.55 -1.92 1.57
CA GLU A 345 -24.77 -2.10 0.34
C GLU A 345 -24.10 -3.47 0.31
N ASP A 346 -24.01 -4.06 -0.88
CA ASP A 346 -23.25 -5.29 -1.08
C ASP A 346 -21.76 -4.93 -1.21
N PHE A 347 -20.93 -5.41 -0.29
CA PHE A 347 -19.49 -5.19 -0.28
C PHE A 347 -18.73 -6.48 0.01
N LEU A 348 -17.86 -6.86 -0.93
CA LEU A 348 -17.25 -8.19 -0.98
C LEU A 348 -18.31 -9.29 -0.94
N THR A 349 -18.37 -10.03 0.16
CA THR A 349 -19.35 -11.10 0.42
C THR A 349 -20.38 -10.70 1.48
N TYR A 350 -20.36 -9.45 1.95
CA TYR A 350 -21.17 -8.99 3.07
C TYR A 350 -22.20 -7.95 2.63
N LYS A 351 -23.37 -7.95 3.30
CA LYS A 351 -24.31 -6.84 3.30
C LYS A 351 -23.91 -5.86 4.40
N TYR A 352 -23.33 -4.73 4.01
CA TYR A 352 -22.75 -3.72 4.89
C TYR A 352 -23.67 -2.52 5.07
N GLU A 353 -23.84 -2.09 6.32
CA GLU A 353 -24.53 -0.86 6.68
C GLU A 353 -23.90 -0.26 7.94
N ILE A 354 -23.70 1.06 7.95
CA ILE A 354 -23.36 1.80 9.16
C ILE A 354 -24.20 3.07 9.26
N ARG A 355 -24.56 3.44 10.48
CA ARG A 355 -25.03 4.78 10.79
C ARG A 355 -24.64 5.11 12.22
N ALA A 356 -23.75 6.07 12.39
CA ALA A 356 -23.30 6.49 13.71
C ALA A 356 -23.01 8.00 13.78
N ASP A 357 -23.71 8.66 14.71
CA ASP A 357 -23.37 10.00 15.17
C ASP A 357 -22.26 9.93 16.21
N PHE A 358 -21.34 10.89 16.21
CA PHE A 358 -20.27 10.95 17.21
C PHE A 358 -19.82 12.37 17.55
N SER A 359 -19.19 12.49 18.73
CA SER A 359 -18.42 13.65 19.16
C SER A 359 -17.19 13.16 19.92
N ALA A 360 -16.00 13.60 19.49
CA ALA A 360 -14.74 13.16 20.09
C ALA A 360 -13.71 14.29 20.19
N PRO A 361 -13.02 14.43 21.34
CA PRO A 361 -11.80 15.25 21.42
C PRO A 361 -10.77 14.77 20.40
N VAL A 362 -10.10 15.71 19.72
CA VAL A 362 -9.03 15.40 18.77
C VAL A 362 -7.72 15.30 19.52
N LEU A 363 -7.20 14.09 19.63
CA LEU A 363 -5.89 13.82 20.19
C LEU A 363 -4.79 14.23 19.22
N LYS A 364 -3.64 14.65 19.76
CA LYS A 364 -2.45 14.90 18.96
C LYS A 364 -1.64 13.62 18.85
N ALA A 365 -1.36 13.16 17.64
CA ALA A 365 -0.45 12.04 17.42
C ALA A 365 0.91 12.31 18.06
N LYS A 366 1.44 11.34 18.82
CA LYS A 366 2.81 11.40 19.32
C LYS A 366 3.74 10.89 18.24
N LEU A 367 4.24 11.80 17.42
CA LEU A 367 5.21 11.45 16.38
C LEU A 367 6.52 11.01 17.03
N PRO A 368 7.22 10.03 16.43
CA PRO A 368 8.59 9.73 16.83
C PRO A 368 9.40 11.02 16.77
N GLU A 369 10.18 11.30 17.80
CA GLU A 369 11.09 12.44 17.74
C GLU A 369 11.98 12.28 16.48
N PRO A 370 12.21 13.37 15.72
CA PRO A 370 13.07 13.29 14.55
C PRO A 370 14.44 12.78 14.96
N LEU A 371 15.05 11.96 14.10
CA LEU A 371 16.40 11.45 14.34
C LEU A 371 17.37 12.60 14.62
N PRO A 372 18.39 12.37 15.46
CA PRO A 372 19.49 13.30 15.61
C PRO A 372 20.11 13.63 14.25
N SER A 373 20.46 14.89 14.03
CA SER A 373 20.97 15.42 12.77
C SER A 373 21.85 16.64 13.07
N ALA A 374 22.45 17.24 12.04
CA ALA A 374 23.19 18.49 12.18
C ALA A 374 22.37 19.63 12.81
N LYS A 375 21.03 19.62 12.66
CA LYS A 375 20.16 20.68 13.15
C LYS A 375 19.78 20.53 14.63
N ASN A 376 19.73 19.30 15.15
CA ASN A 376 19.11 19.00 16.44
C ASN A 376 19.94 18.07 17.34
N GLY A 377 21.14 17.65 16.92
CA GLY A 377 22.02 16.75 17.65
C GLY A 377 23.49 17.19 17.58
N LYS A 378 24.31 16.66 18.49
CA LYS A 378 25.76 16.86 18.50
C LYS A 378 26.41 15.89 17.52
N LYS A 379 27.37 16.35 16.72
CA LYS A 379 28.15 15.51 15.82
C LYS A 379 28.96 14.49 16.64
N LEU A 380 28.90 13.22 16.26
CA LEU A 380 29.69 12.15 16.85
C LEU A 380 31.12 12.16 16.29
N PRO A 381 32.10 11.58 17.01
CA PRO A 381 33.44 11.31 16.47
C PRO A 381 33.38 10.43 15.21
N ALA A 382 34.47 10.36 14.44
CA ALA A 382 34.51 9.62 13.17
C ALA A 382 34.14 8.13 13.32
N ASN A 383 34.50 7.51 14.44
CA ASN A 383 34.14 6.12 14.76
C ASN A 383 32.72 5.96 15.37
N GLY A 384 31.93 7.02 15.42
CA GLY A 384 30.58 7.04 16.01
C GLY A 384 30.54 7.07 17.54
N GLY A 385 31.68 7.17 18.25
CA GLY A 385 31.72 7.16 19.72
C GLY A 385 31.15 5.87 20.32
N ASP A 386 30.53 5.96 21.51
CA ASP A 386 29.92 4.79 22.16
C ASP A 386 28.79 4.13 21.35
N PRO A 387 27.86 4.88 20.70
CA PRO A 387 26.92 4.28 19.75
C PRO A 387 27.62 3.53 18.62
N GLY A 388 28.70 4.09 18.07
CA GLY A 388 29.47 3.46 17.00
C GLY A 388 30.14 2.16 17.44
N LYS A 389 30.74 2.14 18.63
CA LYS A 389 31.31 0.92 19.22
C LYS A 389 30.24 -0.18 19.41
N ALA A 390 29.08 0.19 19.94
CA ALA A 390 27.97 -0.75 20.12
C ALA A 390 27.45 -1.30 18.79
N TYR A 391 27.35 -0.45 17.76
CA TYR A 391 26.98 -0.88 16.42
C TYR A 391 27.98 -1.87 15.82
N GLN A 392 29.28 -1.61 15.95
CA GLN A 392 30.31 -2.54 15.46
C GLN A 392 30.30 -3.86 16.22
N ALA A 393 30.07 -3.84 17.53
CA ALA A 393 29.89 -5.05 18.33
C ALA A 393 28.65 -5.85 17.89
N HIS A 394 27.54 -5.16 17.58
CA HIS A 394 26.33 -5.78 17.04
C HIS A 394 26.59 -6.43 15.68
N ARG A 395 27.25 -5.74 14.74
CA ARG A 395 27.62 -6.32 13.43
C ARG A 395 28.59 -7.50 13.56
N LYS A 396 29.53 -7.44 14.51
CA LYS A 396 30.38 -8.59 14.86
C LYS A 396 29.54 -9.78 15.35
N ALA A 397 28.57 -9.54 16.23
CA ALA A 397 27.72 -10.61 16.76
C ALA A 397 26.85 -11.26 15.67
N ILE A 398 26.31 -10.48 14.72
CA ILE A 398 25.60 -11.02 13.55
C ILE A 398 26.54 -11.88 12.69
N ARG A 399 27.73 -11.36 12.35
CA ARG A 399 28.68 -12.10 11.51
C ARG A 399 29.15 -13.40 12.15
N ASP A 400 29.41 -13.38 13.46
CA ASP A 400 29.93 -14.52 14.20
C ASP A 400 28.80 -15.44 14.73
N LYS A 401 27.53 -15.16 14.39
CA LYS A 401 26.31 -15.84 14.90
C LYS A 401 26.25 -15.94 16.43
N ASP A 402 26.72 -14.92 17.14
CA ASP A 402 26.71 -14.86 18.60
C ASP A 402 25.30 -14.51 19.13
N LEU A 403 24.44 -15.52 19.24
CA LEU A 403 23.05 -15.40 19.68
C LEU A 403 22.94 -14.76 21.08
N ALA A 404 23.88 -15.09 21.97
CA ALA A 404 23.89 -14.59 23.33
C ALA A 404 24.20 -13.07 23.38
N ALA A 405 25.14 -12.59 22.56
CA ALA A 405 25.42 -11.16 22.44
C ALA A 405 24.25 -10.39 21.81
N LEU A 406 23.57 -10.97 20.82
CA LEU A 406 22.42 -10.36 20.17
C LEU A 406 21.23 -10.22 21.13
N ARG A 407 20.89 -11.26 21.89
CA ARG A 407 19.83 -11.19 22.91
C ARG A 407 20.13 -10.17 24.01
N ARG A 408 21.40 -10.05 24.41
CA ARG A 408 21.85 -9.07 25.42
C ARG A 408 21.63 -7.62 24.98
N THR A 409 21.73 -7.37 23.68
CA THR A 409 21.64 -6.03 23.07
C THR A 409 20.31 -5.78 22.36
N ALA A 410 19.36 -6.71 22.43
CA ALA A 410 18.06 -6.60 21.79
C ALA A 410 17.22 -5.43 22.36
N PRO A 411 16.63 -4.58 21.49
CA PRO A 411 15.85 -3.40 21.90
C PRO A 411 14.49 -3.76 22.51
N ASP A 412 13.92 -4.92 22.18
CA ASP A 412 12.57 -5.32 22.53
C ASP A 412 12.50 -6.76 23.10
N PRO A 413 11.42 -7.10 23.84
CA PRO A 413 11.20 -8.45 24.35
C PRO A 413 11.01 -9.49 23.25
N GLN A 414 10.43 -9.12 22.12
CA GLN A 414 10.11 -10.06 21.04
C GLN A 414 11.36 -10.74 20.49
N THR A 415 12.45 -9.99 20.30
CA THR A 415 13.74 -10.54 19.86
C THR A 415 14.40 -11.40 20.95
N LYS A 416 14.07 -11.19 22.22
CA LYS A 416 14.54 -12.03 23.34
C LYS A 416 13.79 -13.35 23.42
N ASP A 417 12.52 -13.34 23.03
CA ASP A 417 11.60 -14.48 23.08
C ASP A 417 11.64 -15.34 21.80
N MET A 418 12.41 -14.94 20.78
CA MET A 418 12.63 -15.72 19.55
C MET A 418 13.38 -17.03 19.84
N SER A 419 12.98 -18.10 19.15
CA SER A 419 13.70 -19.38 19.16
C SER A 419 15.10 -19.23 18.55
N ASP A 420 16.05 -20.08 18.97
CA ASP A 420 17.41 -20.08 18.41
C ASP A 420 17.40 -20.28 16.89
N SER A 421 16.57 -21.20 16.40
CA SER A 421 16.44 -21.46 14.96
C SER A 421 15.94 -20.25 14.17
N ASP A 422 14.96 -19.51 14.71
CA ASP A 422 14.43 -18.33 14.02
C ASP A 422 15.42 -17.17 14.07
N LEU A 423 16.16 -17.04 15.17
CA LEU A 423 17.20 -16.01 15.30
C LEU A 423 18.39 -16.30 14.37
N GLU A 424 18.81 -17.55 14.22
CA GLU A 424 19.85 -17.95 13.27
C GLU A 424 19.44 -17.65 11.82
N LYS A 425 18.21 -17.99 11.42
CA LYS A 425 17.69 -17.66 10.09
C LYS A 425 17.66 -16.16 9.85
N ALA A 426 17.27 -15.37 10.86
CA ALA A 426 17.29 -13.92 10.77
C ALA A 426 18.72 -13.38 10.62
N ILE A 427 19.71 -13.97 11.31
CA ILE A 427 21.13 -13.60 11.18
C ILE A 427 21.66 -13.92 9.78
N ASP A 428 21.39 -15.12 9.28
CA ASP A 428 21.81 -15.53 7.93
C ASP A 428 21.25 -14.57 6.88
N PHE A 429 19.97 -14.22 7.00
CA PHE A 429 19.35 -13.21 6.16
C PHE A 429 20.02 -11.84 6.29
N MET A 430 20.29 -11.36 7.51
CA MET A 430 20.97 -10.07 7.73
C MET A 430 22.41 -10.03 7.18
N ASN A 431 23.08 -11.18 7.08
CA ASN A 431 24.41 -11.29 6.47
C ASN A 431 24.37 -11.28 4.93
N THR A 432 23.24 -11.62 4.30
CA THR A 432 23.11 -11.55 2.84
C THR A 432 22.74 -10.15 2.35
N ILE A 433 21.98 -9.37 3.11
CA ILE A 433 21.43 -8.08 2.64
C ILE A 433 22.14 -6.84 3.18
N SER A 434 23.13 -7.00 4.05
CA SER A 434 23.86 -5.90 4.67
C SER A 434 25.35 -6.17 4.66
N PRO A 435 26.21 -5.15 4.51
CA PRO A 435 27.65 -5.35 4.55
C PRO A 435 28.09 -6.05 5.85
N ALA A 436 29.04 -6.98 5.73
CA ALA A 436 29.55 -7.74 6.88
C ALA A 436 30.30 -6.85 7.89
N ALA A 437 30.97 -5.80 7.41
CA ALA A 437 31.70 -4.83 8.22
C ALA A 437 31.49 -3.38 7.72
N PRO A 438 30.31 -2.79 7.98
CA PRO A 438 30.03 -1.41 7.62
C PRO A 438 31.02 -0.41 8.24
N LYS A 439 31.50 0.52 7.43
CA LYS A 439 32.30 1.66 7.90
C LYS A 439 31.39 2.82 8.29
N ILE A 440 31.57 3.36 9.49
CA ILE A 440 30.89 4.57 9.93
C ILE A 440 31.50 5.78 9.22
N THR A 441 30.66 6.59 8.58
CA THR A 441 31.09 7.79 7.85
C THR A 441 30.68 9.08 8.57
N ARG A 442 29.55 9.06 9.29
CA ARG A 442 29.02 10.22 10.01
C ARG A 442 28.06 9.77 11.10
N GLY A 443 27.84 10.58 12.12
CA GLY A 443 26.78 10.33 13.10
C GLY A 443 26.42 11.56 13.92
N TYR A 444 25.24 11.52 14.54
CA TYR A 444 24.77 12.55 15.45
C TYR A 444 24.11 11.92 16.67
N VAL A 445 24.21 12.56 17.82
CA VAL A 445 23.64 12.11 19.10
C VAL A 445 22.83 13.22 19.75
N LYS A 446 21.69 12.84 20.34
CA LYS A 446 20.86 13.73 21.16
C LYS A 446 20.30 12.91 22.34
N GLY A 447 20.79 13.19 23.55
CA GLY A 447 20.42 12.44 24.74
C GLY A 447 20.71 10.95 24.57
N LYS A 448 19.69 10.10 24.75
CA LYS A 448 19.78 8.63 24.64
C LYS A 448 19.50 8.10 23.23
N ARG A 449 19.55 8.94 22.20
CA ARG A 449 19.35 8.54 20.80
C ARG A 449 20.52 9.00 19.95
N ALA A 450 20.90 8.17 18.98
CA ALA A 450 21.90 8.51 17.98
C ALA A 450 21.46 8.00 16.60
N VAL A 451 22.01 8.63 15.56
CA VAL A 451 21.98 8.09 14.20
C VAL A 451 23.42 7.90 13.74
N LEU A 452 23.69 6.78 13.08
CA LEU A 452 24.94 6.53 12.39
C LEU A 452 24.65 6.40 10.89
N TYR A 453 25.47 7.04 10.09
CA TYR A 453 25.52 6.85 8.65
C TYR A 453 26.72 5.97 8.35
N VAL A 454 26.49 4.91 7.59
CA VAL A 454 27.48 3.88 7.33
C VAL A 454 27.57 3.60 5.83
N GLU A 455 28.70 3.08 5.40
CA GLU A 455 28.91 2.60 4.03
C GLU A 455 29.51 1.19 4.07
N GLY A 456 29.20 0.38 3.06
CA GLY A 456 29.82 -0.93 2.90
C GLY A 456 29.56 -1.49 1.51
N VAL A 457 29.92 -2.75 1.31
CA VAL A 457 29.75 -3.45 0.04
C VAL A 457 28.90 -4.70 0.27
N VAL A 458 27.93 -4.92 -0.62
CA VAL A 458 27.13 -6.16 -0.72
C VAL A 458 27.16 -6.55 -2.19
N ASP A 459 27.54 -7.79 -2.50
CA ASP A 459 27.63 -8.33 -3.87
C ASP A 459 28.40 -7.44 -4.87
N GLY A 460 29.48 -6.83 -4.38
CA GLY A 460 30.33 -5.93 -5.18
C GLY A 460 29.78 -4.51 -5.36
N GLU A 461 28.56 -4.23 -4.92
CA GLU A 461 27.94 -2.90 -5.00
C GLU A 461 28.09 -2.11 -3.70
N LYS A 462 28.33 -0.81 -3.84
CA LYS A 462 28.44 0.11 -2.71
C LYS A 462 27.05 0.43 -2.14
N GLN A 463 26.88 0.20 -0.85
CA GLN A 463 25.64 0.42 -0.11
C GLN A 463 25.83 1.49 0.97
N TYR A 464 24.77 2.26 1.22
CA TYR A 464 24.70 3.31 2.22
C TYR A 464 23.65 2.99 3.27
N GLY A 465 24.05 2.97 4.53
CA GLY A 465 23.17 2.64 5.65
C GLY A 465 22.84 3.85 6.52
N THR A 466 21.63 3.86 7.08
CA THR A 466 21.23 4.73 8.19
C THR A 466 20.80 3.86 9.36
N VAL A 467 21.52 3.97 10.47
CA VAL A 467 21.34 3.15 11.68
C VAL A 467 20.81 4.04 12.80
N GLU A 468 19.62 3.71 13.29
CA GLU A 468 19.05 4.34 14.49
C GLU A 468 19.51 3.59 15.73
N MET A 469 20.08 4.34 16.68
CA MET A 469 20.63 3.82 17.93
C MET A 469 19.87 4.41 19.13
N ALA A 470 19.70 3.62 20.18
CA ALA A 470 19.19 4.09 21.45
C ALA A 470 20.02 3.57 22.63
N ALA A 471 19.95 4.27 23.76
CA ALA A 471 20.64 3.92 24.99
C ALA A 471 19.66 3.58 26.12
N ASN A 472 19.92 2.46 26.80
CA ASN A 472 19.34 2.15 28.10
C ASN A 472 20.45 2.10 29.16
N GLY A 473 20.42 3.03 30.11
CA GLY A 473 21.54 3.28 31.02
C GLY A 473 22.80 3.66 30.23
N LYS A 474 23.88 2.89 30.40
CA LYS A 474 25.16 3.05 29.68
C LYS A 474 25.25 2.18 28.41
N THR A 475 24.25 1.34 28.15
CA THR A 475 24.27 0.37 27.05
C THR A 475 23.56 0.93 25.83
N TRP A 476 24.27 0.96 24.70
CA TRP A 476 23.71 1.33 23.40
C TRP A 476 23.32 0.09 22.60
N TYR A 477 22.27 0.22 21.80
CA TYR A 477 21.77 -0.85 20.94
C TYR A 477 21.18 -0.29 19.64
N VAL A 478 21.10 -1.16 18.63
CA VAL A 478 20.47 -0.86 17.34
C VAL A 478 18.95 -0.94 17.52
N VAL A 479 18.25 0.13 17.16
CA VAL A 479 16.78 0.16 17.11
C VAL A 479 16.29 -0.33 15.76
N ARG A 480 16.95 0.13 14.70
CA ARG A 480 16.74 -0.30 13.31
C ARG A 480 17.90 0.15 12.44
N GLU A 481 18.15 -0.56 11.36
CA GLU A 481 19.01 -0.10 10.27
C GLU A 481 18.26 -0.22 8.93
N GLY A 482 18.62 0.65 7.99
CA GLY A 482 18.11 0.61 6.62
C GLY A 482 19.22 0.94 5.64
N TRP A 483 19.24 0.22 4.53
CA TRP A 483 20.27 0.28 3.49
C TRP A 483 19.69 0.78 2.16
N SER A 484 20.53 1.41 1.35
CA SER A 484 20.16 1.92 0.03
C SER A 484 21.40 2.00 -0.86
N ASN A 485 21.22 1.79 -2.16
CA ASN A 485 22.24 2.05 -3.19
C ASN A 485 22.48 3.57 -3.41
N THR A 486 21.66 4.44 -2.83
CA THR A 486 21.81 5.89 -2.91
C THR A 486 22.22 6.51 -1.58
N PRO A 487 23.18 7.46 -1.58
CA PRO A 487 23.64 8.08 -0.36
C PRO A 487 22.52 8.91 0.30
N PRO A 488 22.40 8.87 1.64
CA PRO A 488 21.38 9.61 2.36
C PRO A 488 21.54 11.12 2.14
N LYS A 489 20.41 11.81 1.86
CA LYS A 489 20.38 13.27 1.69
C LYS A 489 20.99 13.97 2.92
N LYS A 490 21.81 14.99 2.67
CA LYS A 490 22.72 15.61 3.65
C LYS A 490 22.04 16.14 4.92
#